data_AF-A0A914RM69-F1
#
_entry.id   AF-A0A914RM69-F1
#
_cell.length_a   1.000
_cell.length_b   1.000
_cell.length_c   1.000
_cell.angle_alpha   90.00
_cell.angle_beta   90.00
_cell.angle_gamma   90.00
#
_symmetry.space_group_name_H-M   'P 1'
#
loop_
_entity.id
_entity.type
_entity.pdbx_description
1 polymer ?
#
loop_
_entity_poly.entity_id
_entity_poly.type
_entity_poly.pdbx_seq_one_letter_code
_entity_poly.pdbx_strand_id
1 'polypeptide(L)'
;LERLGYTLIPFNPPQVAEAFSLFTGAVTVDGCRYLLNKFDADLECDGYASIMNMNRVPFILRRIIAFLTDPFYPRIAHIIRAMPRDTSELRCIYERIEIYRHKFIQAMLSFNIDALLCPVQLQKVKVGKAKAYFVPEYIVFSI
;
A
#
# COMPACT_ATOMS: atom_id res chain seq x y z
N LEU A 1 11.70 -15.11 20.55
CA LEU A 1 10.84 -16.19 19.98
C LEU A 1 11.59 -17.52 19.99
N GLU A 2 12.76 -17.63 19.37
CA GLU A 2 13.56 -18.88 19.44
C GLU A 2 13.94 -19.28 20.87
N ARG A 3 14.36 -18.33 21.71
CA ARG A 3 14.65 -18.56 23.13
C ARG A 3 13.42 -18.97 23.96
N LEU A 4 12.21 -18.78 23.44
CA LEU A 4 10.94 -19.17 24.07
C LEU A 4 10.41 -20.50 23.51
N GLY A 5 11.16 -21.16 22.62
CA GLY A 5 10.79 -22.45 22.02
C GLY A 5 10.03 -22.38 20.69
N TYR A 6 9.87 -21.18 20.11
CA TYR A 6 9.23 -21.02 18.79
C TYR A 6 10.22 -21.22 17.64
N THR A 7 9.82 -21.94 16.60
CA THR A 7 10.61 -22.10 15.37
C THR A 7 10.41 -20.90 14.44
N LEU A 8 11.49 -20.22 14.05
CA LEU A 8 11.44 -19.15 13.05
C LEU A 8 11.69 -19.71 11.66
N ILE A 9 10.71 -19.55 10.77
CA ILE A 9 10.80 -19.97 9.37
C ILE A 9 10.91 -18.73 8.50
N PRO A 10 11.95 -18.61 7.64
CA PRO A 10 12.02 -17.51 6.70
C PRO A 10 10.89 -17.62 5.67
N PHE A 11 10.00 -16.64 5.66
CA PHE A 11 8.87 -16.58 4.74
C PHE A 11 8.91 -15.29 3.93
N ASN A 12 8.77 -15.41 2.61
CA ASN A 12 8.63 -14.27 1.73
C ASN A 12 7.25 -14.30 1.06
N PRO A 13 6.40 -13.27 1.30
CA PRO A 13 5.11 -13.17 0.65
C PRO A 13 5.19 -13.26 -0.88
N PRO A 14 4.23 -13.92 -1.54
CA PRO A 14 4.17 -13.94 -3.00
C PRO A 14 3.92 -12.53 -3.55
N GLN A 15 4.71 -12.07 -4.52
CA GLN A 15 4.41 -10.91 -5.38
C GLN A 15 4.02 -9.62 -4.62
N VAL A 16 4.86 -9.16 -3.68
CA VAL A 16 4.62 -7.95 -2.86
C VAL A 16 4.29 -6.69 -3.68
N ALA A 17 4.91 -6.52 -4.85
CA ALA A 17 4.62 -5.40 -5.74
C ALA A 17 3.18 -5.41 -6.27
N GLU A 18 2.63 -6.59 -6.58
CA GLU A 18 1.23 -6.74 -6.95
C GLU A 18 0.33 -6.39 -5.76
N ALA A 19 0.65 -6.88 -4.56
CA ALA A 19 -0.09 -6.58 -3.34
C ALA A 19 -0.21 -5.07 -3.11
N PHE A 20 0.88 -4.33 -3.30
CA PHE A 20 0.90 -2.87 -3.14
C PHE A 20 0.07 -2.15 -4.23
N SER A 21 0.10 -2.66 -5.47
CA SER A 21 -0.76 -2.18 -6.55
C SER A 21 -2.24 -2.40 -6.20
N LEU A 22 -2.60 -3.59 -5.74
CA LEU A 22 -3.97 -3.93 -5.36
C LEU A 22 -4.46 -3.07 -4.18
N PHE A 23 -3.60 -2.87 -3.17
CA PHE A 23 -3.86 -1.93 -2.08
C PHE A 23 -4.13 -0.51 -2.59
N THR A 24 -3.27 0.01 -3.47
CA THR A 24 -3.45 1.34 -4.06
C THR A 24 -4.79 1.44 -4.78
N GLY A 25 -5.16 0.43 -5.58
CA GLY A 25 -6.45 0.41 -6.27
C GLY A 25 -7.63 0.39 -5.31
N ALA A 26 -7.54 -0.38 -4.23
CA ALA A 26 -8.59 -0.48 -3.21
C ALA A 26 -8.80 0.81 -2.40
N VAL A 27 -7.75 1.60 -2.15
CA VAL A 27 -7.88 2.89 -1.42
C VAL A 27 -8.27 4.05 -2.34
N THR A 28 -8.05 3.93 -3.65
CA THR A 28 -8.32 4.98 -4.65
C THR A 28 -9.61 4.74 -5.45
N VAL A 29 -10.60 4.11 -4.79
CA VAL A 29 -11.88 3.61 -5.35
C VAL A 29 -12.51 4.47 -6.44
N ASP A 30 -12.58 5.79 -6.25
CA ASP A 30 -13.21 6.75 -7.16
C ASP A 30 -12.22 7.76 -7.76
N GLY A 31 -10.95 7.37 -7.88
CA GLY A 31 -9.86 8.25 -8.28
C GLY A 31 -9.45 9.23 -7.18
N CYS A 32 -9.77 8.93 -5.92
CA CYS A 32 -9.62 9.75 -4.72
C CYS A 32 -10.54 10.96 -4.64
N ARG A 33 -11.57 11.07 -5.47
CA ARG A 33 -12.42 12.27 -5.52
C ARG A 33 -13.18 12.50 -4.21
N TYR A 34 -13.70 11.44 -3.60
CA TYR A 34 -14.32 11.50 -2.28
C TYR A 34 -13.35 12.00 -1.22
N LEU A 35 -12.12 11.46 -1.20
CA LEU A 35 -11.09 11.85 -0.25
C LEU A 35 -10.65 13.31 -0.47
N LEU A 36 -10.43 13.73 -1.71
CA LEU A 36 -10.05 15.10 -2.05
C LEU A 36 -11.13 16.10 -1.64
N ASN A 37 -12.41 15.80 -1.88
CA ASN A 37 -13.50 16.67 -1.44
C ASN A 37 -13.53 16.84 0.08
N LYS A 38 -13.11 15.83 0.85
CA LYS A 38 -12.97 15.93 2.31
C LYS A 38 -11.77 16.77 2.72
N PHE A 39 -10.63 16.57 2.04
CA PHE A 39 -9.42 17.33 2.31
C PHE A 39 -9.55 18.81 1.92
N ASP A 40 -10.25 19.13 0.83
CA ASP A 40 -10.48 20.50 0.37
C ASP A 40 -11.41 21.27 1.31
N ALA A 41 -12.20 20.55 2.12
CA ALA A 41 -13.05 21.11 3.16
C ALA A 41 -12.34 21.24 4.52
N ASP A 42 -11.09 20.81 4.64
CA ASP A 42 -10.28 20.82 5.87
C ASP A 42 -9.01 21.68 5.69
N LEU A 43 -8.30 21.94 6.79
CA LEU A 43 -7.01 22.63 6.74
C LEU A 43 -5.94 21.72 6.11
N GLU A 44 -5.14 22.28 5.20
CA GLU A 44 -4.06 21.52 4.54
C GLU A 44 -3.03 21.02 5.57
N CYS A 45 -2.88 19.70 5.66
CA CYS A 45 -1.81 19.10 6.45
C CYS A 45 -0.46 19.29 5.76
N ASP A 46 0.45 20.00 6.43
CA ASP A 46 1.84 20.16 5.99
C ASP A 46 2.48 18.81 5.66
N GLY A 47 3.02 18.68 4.44
CA GLY A 47 3.71 17.49 3.95
C GLY A 47 2.91 16.56 3.04
N TYR A 48 1.59 16.74 2.91
CA TYR A 48 0.75 15.90 2.03
C TYR A 48 0.38 16.54 0.69
N ALA A 49 0.69 17.83 0.50
CA ALA A 49 0.34 18.60 -0.69
C ALA A 49 0.78 17.94 -2.01
N SER A 50 1.93 17.28 -2.04
CA SER A 50 2.45 16.61 -3.25
C SER A 50 1.55 15.44 -3.69
N ILE A 51 1.13 14.60 -2.73
CA ILE A 51 0.25 13.45 -2.98
C ILE A 51 -1.16 13.94 -3.33
N MET A 52 -1.67 14.96 -2.64
CA MET A 52 -2.99 15.52 -2.92
C MET A 52 -3.04 16.12 -4.33
N ASN A 53 -2.04 16.92 -4.70
CA ASN A 53 -1.94 17.52 -6.04
C ASN A 53 -1.84 16.47 -7.15
N MET A 54 -1.06 15.39 -6.93
CA MET A 54 -1.01 14.27 -7.88
C MET A 54 -2.39 13.62 -8.07
N ASN A 55 -3.17 13.49 -6.99
CA ASN A 55 -4.53 12.95 -7.05
C ASN A 55 -5.58 13.94 -7.59
N ARG A 56 -5.25 15.22 -7.80
CA ARG A 56 -6.15 16.17 -8.49
C ARG A 56 -6.03 16.10 -10.02
N VAL A 57 -4.94 15.53 -10.52
CA VAL A 57 -4.68 15.40 -11.98
C VAL A 57 -5.76 14.53 -12.63
N PRO A 58 -6.29 14.85 -13.83
CA PRO A 58 -7.26 14.00 -14.51
C PRO A 58 -6.65 12.66 -14.95
N PHE A 59 -7.47 11.61 -15.03
CA PHE A 59 -7.04 10.23 -15.29
C PHE A 59 -6.14 10.07 -16.51
N ILE A 60 -6.50 10.67 -17.65
CA ILE A 60 -5.73 10.55 -18.91
C ILE A 60 -4.31 11.08 -18.70
N LEU A 61 -4.18 12.22 -18.04
CA LEU A 61 -2.88 12.82 -17.78
C LEU A 61 -2.07 11.97 -16.77
N ARG A 62 -2.71 11.36 -15.77
CA ARG A 62 -2.06 10.38 -14.89
C ARG A 62 -1.51 9.19 -15.67
N ARG A 63 -2.23 8.66 -16.66
CA ARG A 63 -1.75 7.54 -17.50
C ARG A 63 -0.54 7.94 -18.34
N ILE A 64 -0.53 9.15 -18.90
CA ILE A 64 0.63 9.69 -19.63
C ILE A 64 1.82 9.85 -18.67
N ILE A 65 1.61 10.44 -17.49
CA ILE A 65 2.66 10.57 -16.46
C ILE A 65 3.20 9.19 -16.07
N ALA A 66 2.34 8.20 -15.90
CA ALA A 66 2.77 6.85 -15.56
C ALA A 66 3.62 6.23 -16.68
N PHE A 67 3.26 6.44 -17.95
CA PHE A 67 4.05 5.97 -19.09
C PHE A 67 5.42 6.65 -19.17
N LEU A 68 5.48 7.97 -18.93
CA LEU A 68 6.74 8.74 -18.94
C LEU A 68 7.64 8.42 -17.74
N THR A 69 7.05 8.13 -16.58
CA THR A 69 7.81 7.83 -15.35
C THR A 69 8.24 6.38 -15.26
N ASP A 70 7.69 5.47 -16.05
CA ASP A 70 8.01 4.04 -16.05
C ASP A 70 9.51 3.72 -16.22
N PRO A 71 10.25 4.29 -17.20
CA PRO A 71 11.66 3.97 -17.39
C PRO A 71 12.57 4.47 -16.25
N PHE A 72 12.16 5.51 -15.52
CA PHE A 72 12.97 6.13 -14.46
C PHE A 72 12.57 5.65 -13.05
N TYR A 73 11.26 5.53 -12.83
CA TYR A 73 10.64 5.28 -11.53
C TYR A 73 9.47 4.28 -11.67
N PRO A 74 9.76 3.00 -11.99
CA PRO A 74 8.73 2.00 -12.26
C PRO A 74 7.77 1.82 -11.09
N ARG A 75 8.26 1.94 -9.85
CA ARG A 75 7.42 1.87 -8.63
C ARG A 75 6.32 2.94 -8.61
N ILE A 76 6.65 4.17 -8.95
CA ILE A 76 5.68 5.28 -8.98
C ILE A 76 4.70 5.07 -10.14
N ALA A 77 5.20 4.66 -11.31
CA ALA A 77 4.37 4.36 -12.46
C ALA A 77 3.35 3.25 -12.16
N HIS A 78 3.75 2.18 -11.45
CA HIS A 78 2.83 1.11 -11.03
C HIS A 78 1.73 1.62 -10.10
N ILE A 79 2.05 2.47 -9.12
CA ILE A 79 1.06 3.06 -8.21
C ILE A 79 0.05 3.89 -8.98
N ILE A 80 0.52 4.74 -9.89
CA ILE A 80 -0.38 5.60 -10.69
C ILE A 80 -1.27 4.74 -11.60
N ARG A 81 -0.74 3.64 -12.17
CA ARG A 81 -1.52 2.73 -13.01
C ARG A 81 -2.54 1.90 -12.24
N ALA A 82 -2.32 1.69 -10.95
CA ALA A 82 -3.19 0.90 -10.09
C ALA A 82 -4.51 1.61 -9.75
N MET A 83 -4.58 2.93 -9.92
CA MET A 83 -5.77 3.71 -9.63
C MET A 83 -6.89 3.35 -10.63
N PRO A 84 -8.08 2.94 -10.16
CA PRO A 84 -9.19 2.58 -11.02
C PRO A 84 -9.75 3.82 -11.72
N ARG A 85 -10.19 3.65 -12.97
CA ARG A 85 -10.93 4.66 -13.72
C ARG A 85 -12.41 4.68 -13.35
N ASP A 86 -12.99 3.51 -13.24
CA ASP A 86 -14.42 3.29 -13.11
C ASP A 86 -14.74 2.08 -12.22
N THR A 87 -16.03 1.85 -11.98
CA THR A 87 -16.49 0.74 -11.14
C THR A 87 -16.27 -0.63 -11.76
N SER A 88 -16.04 -0.74 -13.08
CA SER A 88 -15.73 -2.01 -13.73
C SER A 88 -14.30 -2.41 -13.42
N GLU A 89 -13.33 -1.51 -13.62
CA GLU A 89 -11.93 -1.73 -13.24
C GLU A 89 -11.79 -2.03 -11.74
N LEU A 90 -12.55 -1.32 -10.90
CA LEU A 90 -12.59 -1.57 -9.46
C LEU A 90 -13.04 -2.99 -9.10
N ARG A 91 -14.07 -3.52 -9.77
CA ARG A 91 -14.55 -4.90 -9.53
C ARG A 91 -13.47 -5.92 -9.90
N CYS A 92 -12.77 -5.72 -11.01
CA CYS A 92 -11.62 -6.55 -11.39
C CYS A 92 -10.49 -6.46 -10.36
N ILE A 93 -10.25 -5.28 -9.76
CA ILE A 93 -9.27 -5.14 -8.68
C ILE A 93 -9.68 -5.95 -7.45
N TYR A 94 -10.96 -5.93 -7.06
CA TYR A 94 -11.44 -6.74 -5.93
C TYR A 94 -11.35 -8.24 -6.18
N GLU A 95 -11.68 -8.69 -7.38
CA GLU A 95 -11.47 -10.09 -7.79
C GLU A 95 -9.98 -10.47 -7.66
N ARG A 96 -9.07 -9.61 -8.14
CA ARG A 96 -7.62 -9.85 -8.01
C ARG A 96 -7.14 -9.84 -6.55
N ILE A 97 -7.72 -9.01 -5.70
CA ILE A 97 -7.46 -9.02 -4.25
C ILE A 97 -7.85 -10.36 -3.65
N GLU A 98 -9.02 -10.89 -4.00
CA GLU A 98 -9.46 -12.20 -3.54
C GLU A 98 -8.51 -13.31 -4.00
N ILE A 99 -8.13 -13.31 -5.28
CA ILE A 99 -7.15 -14.29 -5.82
C ILE A 99 -5.80 -14.17 -5.09
N TYR A 100 -5.32 -12.95 -4.85
CA TYR A 100 -4.06 -12.73 -4.16
C TYR A 100 -4.12 -13.22 -2.70
N ARG A 101 -5.23 -12.98 -2.00
CA ARG A 101 -5.46 -13.49 -0.64
C ARG A 101 -5.38 -15.01 -0.59
N HIS A 102 -6.02 -15.70 -1.54
CA HIS A 102 -5.94 -17.15 -1.64
C HIS A 102 -4.50 -17.63 -1.87
N LYS A 103 -3.75 -17.00 -2.78
CA LYS A 103 -2.34 -17.33 -3.03
C LYS A 103 -1.47 -17.13 -1.78
N PHE A 104 -1.70 -16.05 -1.04
CA PHE A 104 -0.98 -15.75 0.20
C PHE A 104 -1.24 -16.80 1.28
N ILE A 105 -2.51 -17.16 1.49
CA ILE A 105 -2.90 -18.21 2.45
C ILE A 105 -2.32 -19.56 2.05
N GLN A 106 -2.40 -19.94 0.77
CA GLN A 106 -1.80 -21.17 0.26
C GLN A 106 -0.30 -21.22 0.52
N ALA A 107 0.41 -20.10 0.31
CA ALA A 107 1.83 -20.00 0.64
C ALA A 107 2.05 -20.23 2.14
N MET A 108 1.30 -19.56 3.03
CA MET A 108 1.45 -19.76 4.48
C MET A 108 1.19 -21.21 4.91
N LEU A 109 0.14 -21.83 4.39
CA LEU A 109 -0.19 -23.24 4.68
C LEU A 109 0.92 -24.19 4.19
N SER A 110 1.49 -23.94 3.01
CA SER A 110 2.57 -24.78 2.47
C SER A 110 3.85 -24.77 3.33
N PHE A 111 4.08 -23.68 4.07
CA PHE A 111 5.20 -23.55 5.00
C PHE A 111 4.80 -23.86 6.47
N ASN A 112 3.55 -24.26 6.72
CA ASN A 112 2.98 -24.48 8.07
C ASN A 112 3.23 -23.28 9.02
N ILE A 113 2.94 -22.07 8.53
CA ILE A 113 3.15 -20.85 9.30
C ILE A 113 1.87 -20.49 10.06
N ASP A 114 1.97 -20.41 11.38
CA ASP A 114 0.86 -19.99 12.25
C ASP A 114 0.76 -18.46 12.36
N ALA A 115 1.90 -17.77 12.37
CA ALA A 115 1.97 -16.32 12.54
C ALA A 115 3.13 -15.70 11.76
N LEU A 116 2.94 -14.46 11.32
CA LEU A 116 3.96 -13.69 10.60
C LEU A 116 4.62 -12.65 11.51
N LEU A 117 5.96 -12.65 11.49
CA LEU A 117 6.78 -11.61 12.10
C LEU A 117 7.25 -10.65 10.99
N CYS A 118 6.69 -9.44 10.97
CA CYS A 118 7.03 -8.43 9.97
C CYS A 118 7.87 -7.30 10.59
N PRO A 119 8.88 -6.78 9.88
CA PRO A 119 9.57 -5.57 10.31
C PRO A 119 8.58 -4.40 10.31
N VAL A 120 8.54 -3.66 11.41
CA VAL A 120 7.73 -2.46 11.52
C VAL A 120 8.44 -1.31 10.81
N GLN A 121 7.71 -0.59 9.97
CA GLN A 121 8.25 0.59 9.30
C GLN A 121 8.27 1.78 10.28
N LEU A 122 9.45 2.09 10.81
CA LEU A 122 9.66 3.24 11.69
C LEU A 122 9.72 4.53 10.86
N GLN A 123 8.65 5.33 10.90
CA GLN A 123 8.66 6.66 10.29
C GLN A 123 9.34 7.67 11.23
N LYS A 124 10.42 8.29 10.77
CA LYS A 124 11.05 9.42 11.46
C LYS A 124 10.25 10.68 11.14
N VAL A 125 9.34 11.07 12.04
CA VAL A 125 8.57 12.31 11.90
C VAL A 125 9.31 13.43 12.64
N LYS A 126 9.66 14.50 11.94
CA LYS A 126 10.13 15.73 12.59
C LYS A 126 8.91 16.56 12.97
N VAL A 127 8.56 16.58 14.25
CA VAL A 127 7.51 17.46 14.79
C VAL A 127 8.22 18.70 15.38
N GLY A 128 8.36 19.75 14.58
CA GLY A 128 9.09 20.96 14.98
C GLY A 128 10.58 20.72 15.28
N LYS A 129 11.11 21.34 16.36
CA LYS A 129 12.51 21.17 16.81
C LYS A 129 12.78 19.84 17.52
N ALA A 130 11.75 19.05 17.83
CA ALA A 130 11.89 17.78 18.52
C ALA A 130 11.89 16.60 17.53
N LYS A 131 12.83 15.68 17.72
CA LYS A 131 12.85 14.39 17.01
C LYS A 131 12.01 13.41 17.83
N ALA A 132 10.82 13.05 17.34
CA ALA A 132 10.01 12.00 17.94
C ALA A 132 10.21 10.70 17.15
N TYR A 133 10.38 9.58 17.85
CA TYR A 133 10.38 8.24 17.27
C TYR A 133 9.11 7.55 17.73
N PHE A 134 8.21 7.24 16.80
CA PHE A 134 7.11 6.33 17.08
C PHE A 134 7.68 4.92 16.95
N VAL A 135 7.74 4.18 18.06
CA VAL A 135 8.26 2.81 18.10
C VAL A 135 7.09 1.87 18.42
N PRO A 136 6.40 1.31 17.41
CA PRO A 136 5.50 0.20 17.66
C PRO A 136 6.34 -1.04 17.96
N GLU A 137 6.02 -1.75 19.04
CA GLU A 137 6.45 -3.13 19.23
C GLU A 137 5.91 -3.98 18.06
N TYR A 138 6.66 -5.00 17.66
CA TYR A 138 6.36 -5.87 16.51
C TYR A 138 4.88 -6.25 16.43
N ILE A 139 4.27 -6.12 15.24
CA ILE A 139 2.91 -6.59 15.02
C ILE A 139 2.97 -8.06 14.62
N VAL A 140 2.51 -8.94 15.51
CA VAL A 140 2.30 -10.35 15.20
C VAL A 140 0.93 -10.47 14.56
N PHE A 141 0.89 -10.84 13.28
CA PHE A 141 -0.36 -11.19 12.61
C PHE A 141 -0.57 -12.70 12.75
N SER A 142 -1.54 -13.07 13.59
CA SER A 142 -2.10 -14.43 13.62
C SER A 142 -3.26 -14.50 12.62
N ILE A 143 -3.39 -15.64 11.95
CA ILE A 143 -4.65 -16.00 11.28
C ILE A 143 -5.70 -16.36 12.33
#